data_AF-A0AAP1QWV4-F1
#
_entry.id   AF-A0AAP1QWV4-F1
#
_cell.length_a   1.000
_cell.length_b   1.000
_cell.length_c   1.000
_cell.angle_alpha   90.00
_cell.angle_beta   90.00
_cell.angle_gamma   90.00
#
_symmetry.space_group_name_H-M   'P 1'
#
loop_
_entity.id
_entity.type
_entity.pdbx_description
1 polymer ?
#
loop_
_entity_poly.entity_id
_entity_poly.type
_entity_poly.pdbx_seq_one_letter_code
_entity_poly.pdbx_strand_id
1 'polypeptide(L)'
;MEFDFNDAIQAGISAAINREKNIAEIDKLLLSTHNAIFNSTENKVGLHWRLKTFNTLGMLANLSSIPLTDVKIEQQEKEDRILYVYQENDPSLRHDLTVLVINPNGYPCEMNVNGNKLIAHDITSLAENIKKLLSSAFFGQKVRELMETISN
;
A
#
# COMPACT_ATOMS: atom_id res chain seq x y z
N MET A 1 -20.95 35.31 10.18
CA MET A 1 -20.70 34.37 9.09
C MET A 1 -21.52 33.15 9.42
N GLU A 2 -22.59 32.91 8.66
CA GLU A 2 -23.49 31.78 8.90
C GLU A 2 -22.85 30.52 8.31
N PHE A 3 -22.88 29.42 9.06
CA PHE A 3 -22.26 28.17 8.65
C PHE A 3 -23.20 27.44 7.67
N ASP A 4 -22.75 27.21 6.44
CA ASP A 4 -23.55 26.50 5.45
C ASP A 4 -23.35 24.98 5.59
N PHE A 5 -24.34 24.32 6.17
CA PHE A 5 -24.35 22.87 6.35
C PHE A 5 -24.46 22.11 5.02
N ASN A 6 -25.06 22.69 3.98
CA ASN A 6 -25.16 22.04 2.67
C ASN A 6 -23.78 21.92 2.04
N ASP A 7 -22.99 22.99 2.11
CA ASP A 7 -21.60 22.99 1.61
C ASP A 7 -20.75 21.95 2.34
N ALA A 8 -20.90 21.84 3.67
CA ALA A 8 -20.18 20.84 4.46
C ALA A 8 -20.56 19.40 4.06
N ILE A 9 -21.85 19.13 3.81
CA ILE A 9 -22.32 17.81 3.36
C ILE A 9 -21.78 17.48 1.97
N GLN A 10 -21.82 18.44 1.03
CA GLN A 10 -21.28 18.24 -0.32
C GLN A 10 -19.76 18.02 -0.33
N ALA A 11 -19.03 18.72 0.55
CA ALA A 11 -17.61 18.50 0.74
C ALA A 11 -17.31 17.06 1.23
N GLY A 12 -18.13 16.54 2.15
CA GLY A 12 -18.03 15.15 2.63
C GLY A 12 -18.26 14.12 1.51
N ILE A 13 -19.30 14.29 0.70
CA ILE A 13 -19.59 13.41 -0.44
C ILE A 13 -18.43 13.46 -1.47
N SER A 14 -17.96 14.67 -1.78
CA SER A 14 -16.84 14.85 -2.71
C SER A 14 -15.55 14.21 -2.19
N ALA A 15 -15.29 14.27 -0.88
CA ALA A 15 -14.14 13.61 -0.28
C ALA A 15 -14.21 12.08 -0.41
N ALA A 16 -15.40 11.48 -0.26
CA ALA A 16 -15.61 10.05 -0.46
C ALA A 16 -15.34 9.62 -1.92
N ILE A 17 -15.87 10.37 -2.89
CA ILE A 17 -15.62 10.12 -4.32
C ILE A 17 -14.14 10.26 -4.65
N ASN A 18 -13.49 11.30 -4.13
CA ASN A 18 -12.05 11.52 -4.34
C ASN A 18 -11.21 10.39 -3.72
N ARG A 19 -11.59 9.88 -2.54
CA ARG A 19 -10.94 8.71 -1.94
C ARG A 19 -11.01 7.50 -2.88
N GLU A 20 -12.19 7.14 -3.36
CA GLU A 20 -12.37 5.99 -4.27
C GLU A 20 -11.50 6.13 -5.52
N LYS A 21 -11.50 7.31 -6.13
CA LYS A 21 -10.66 7.64 -7.28
C LYS A 21 -9.17 7.47 -6.95
N ASN A 22 -8.70 8.04 -5.85
CA ASN A 22 -7.29 8.00 -5.47
C ASN A 22 -6.82 6.57 -5.19
N ILE A 23 -7.63 5.75 -4.52
CA ILE A 23 -7.31 4.34 -4.27
C ILE A 23 -7.23 3.56 -5.59
N ALA A 24 -8.19 3.75 -6.50
CA ALA A 24 -8.17 3.10 -7.81
C ALA A 24 -6.94 3.50 -8.65
N GLU A 25 -6.50 4.76 -8.57
CA GLU A 25 -5.26 5.22 -9.21
C GLU A 25 -4.01 4.54 -8.64
N ILE A 26 -3.93 4.41 -7.31
CA ILE A 26 -2.85 3.70 -6.62
C ILE A 26 -2.82 2.22 -7.06
N ASP A 27 -3.97 1.55 -7.06
CA ASP A 27 -4.08 0.14 -7.49
C ASP A 27 -3.64 -0.07 -8.93
N LYS A 28 -4.06 0.83 -9.83
CA LYS A 28 -3.67 0.80 -11.23
C LYS A 28 -2.15 0.98 -11.40
N LEU A 29 -1.53 1.84 -10.61
CA LEU A 29 -0.08 2.02 -10.62
C LEU A 29 0.64 0.77 -10.10
N LEU A 30 0.17 0.14 -9.02
CA LEU A 30 0.74 -1.11 -8.52
C LEU A 30 0.62 -2.25 -9.54
N LEU A 31 -0.51 -2.36 -10.22
CA LEU A 31 -0.70 -3.32 -11.32
C LEU A 31 0.25 -3.03 -12.51
N SER A 32 0.39 -1.76 -12.88
CA SER A 32 1.33 -1.36 -13.95
C SER A 32 2.77 -1.70 -13.57
N THR A 33 3.11 -1.53 -12.28
CA THR A 33 4.41 -1.88 -11.71
C THR A 33 4.64 -3.38 -11.75
N HIS A 34 3.65 -4.18 -11.36
CA HIS A 34 3.67 -5.64 -11.50
C HIS A 34 3.98 -6.04 -12.95
N ASN A 35 3.21 -5.53 -13.92
CA ASN A 35 3.39 -5.88 -15.33
C ASN A 35 4.80 -5.52 -15.83
N ALA A 36 5.34 -4.38 -15.40
CA ALA A 36 6.69 -3.97 -15.77
C ALA A 36 7.75 -4.96 -15.24
N ILE A 37 7.66 -5.36 -13.97
CA ILE A 37 8.57 -6.32 -13.35
C ILE A 37 8.43 -7.69 -14.03
N PHE A 38 7.20 -8.17 -14.17
CA PHE A 38 6.89 -9.46 -14.80
C PHE A 38 7.48 -9.56 -16.20
N ASN A 39 7.23 -8.58 -17.05
CA ASN A 39 7.76 -8.56 -18.41
C ASN A 39 9.30 -8.43 -18.44
N SER A 40 9.87 -7.60 -17.56
CA SER A 40 11.33 -7.40 -17.50
C SER A 40 12.11 -8.61 -16.97
N THR A 41 11.42 -9.52 -16.28
CA THR A 41 12.00 -10.74 -15.69
C THR A 41 11.60 -12.00 -16.46
N GLU A 42 11.18 -11.85 -17.72
CA GLU A 42 10.74 -12.96 -18.58
C GLU A 42 9.64 -13.80 -17.91
N ASN A 43 8.69 -13.14 -17.26
CA ASN A 43 7.53 -13.76 -16.60
C ASN A 43 7.88 -14.62 -15.37
N LYS A 44 9.07 -14.42 -14.77
CA LYS A 44 9.54 -15.23 -13.64
C LYS A 44 9.20 -14.62 -12.28
N VAL A 45 9.13 -13.29 -12.19
CA VAL A 45 8.94 -12.57 -10.92
C VAL A 45 7.77 -11.62 -11.03
N GLY A 46 6.82 -11.74 -10.10
CA GLY A 46 5.68 -10.82 -9.96
C GLY A 46 5.85 -9.87 -8.79
N LEU A 47 5.06 -8.80 -8.79
CA LEU A 47 4.84 -7.93 -7.62
C LEU A 47 3.43 -8.13 -7.09
N HIS A 48 3.27 -8.19 -5.78
CA HIS A 48 1.96 -8.14 -5.16
C HIS A 48 2.01 -7.35 -3.85
N TRP A 49 0.86 -7.22 -3.21
CA TRP A 49 0.77 -6.58 -1.91
C TRP A 49 -0.16 -7.35 -0.97
N ARG A 50 0.03 -7.17 0.32
CA ARG A 50 -0.87 -7.69 1.36
C ARG A 50 -1.07 -6.65 2.45
N LEU A 51 -2.22 -6.67 3.10
CA LEU A 51 -2.44 -5.84 4.29
C LEU A 51 -1.46 -6.24 5.37
N LYS A 52 -0.86 -5.24 6.02
CA LYS A 52 -0.09 -5.45 7.24
C LYS A 52 -1.08 -5.81 8.33
N THR A 53 -1.16 -7.09 8.67
CA THR A 53 -1.98 -7.56 9.77
C THR A 53 -1.45 -6.98 11.08
N PHE A 54 -2.23 -6.14 11.74
CA PHE A 54 -2.03 -5.85 13.17
C PHE A 54 -2.26 -7.16 13.94
N ASN A 55 -1.32 -7.53 14.81
CA ASN A 55 -1.44 -8.71 15.66
C ASN A 55 -2.79 -8.71 16.39
N THR A 56 -3.69 -9.61 15.99
CA THR A 56 -5.03 -9.82 16.56
C THR A 56 -5.01 -10.16 18.05
N LEU A 57 -3.84 -10.52 18.61
CA LEU A 57 -3.60 -10.69 20.05
C LEU A 57 -3.88 -9.42 20.87
N GLY A 58 -3.63 -8.22 20.31
CA GLY A 58 -3.98 -6.96 20.99
C GLY A 58 -5.49 -6.68 21.01
N MET A 59 -6.22 -7.21 20.02
CA MET A 59 -7.67 -7.04 19.91
C MET A 59 -8.43 -7.96 20.88
N LEU A 60 -7.88 -9.15 21.19
CA LEU A 60 -8.43 -10.05 22.21
C LEU A 60 -8.25 -9.50 23.63
N ALA A 61 -7.25 -8.67 23.89
CA ALA A 61 -7.05 -8.01 25.18
C ALA A 61 -8.15 -6.98 25.51
N ASN A 62 -8.89 -6.49 24.49
CA ASN A 62 -9.99 -5.54 24.65
C ASN A 62 -11.38 -6.20 24.79
N LEU A 63 -11.47 -7.54 24.80
CA LEU A 63 -12.74 -8.26 24.99
C LEU A 63 -13.14 -8.41 26.47
N SER A 64 -12.31 -7.96 27.41
CA SER A 64 -12.55 -8.08 28.86
C SER A 64 -13.10 -6.81 29.53
N SER A 65 -13.38 -5.74 28.79
CA SER A 65 -13.81 -4.47 29.40
C SER A 65 -15.08 -3.89 28.78
N ILE A 66 -16.19 -4.09 29.50
CA ILE A 66 -17.32 -3.16 29.72
C ILE A 66 -18.18 -2.82 28.47
N PRO A 67 -19.52 -2.88 28.54
CA PRO A 67 -20.38 -2.45 27.45
C PRO A 67 -20.30 -0.93 27.31
N LEU A 68 -19.46 -0.46 26.38
CA LEU A 68 -19.47 0.93 25.92
C LEU A 68 -20.71 1.10 25.03
N THR A 69 -21.75 1.73 25.57
CA THR A 69 -22.88 2.27 24.81
C THR A 69 -22.49 3.48 23.94
N ASP A 70 -21.23 3.88 23.97
CA ASP A 70 -20.69 4.89 23.08
C ASP A 70 -20.49 4.27 21.69
N VAL A 71 -21.26 4.78 20.72
CA VAL A 71 -21.04 4.52 19.29
C VAL A 71 -19.57 4.81 19.02
N LYS A 72 -18.77 3.78 18.74
CA LYS A 72 -17.39 3.96 18.29
C LYS A 72 -17.43 4.88 17.08
N ILE A 73 -16.90 6.09 17.23
CA ILE A 73 -16.59 6.94 16.09
C ILE A 73 -15.52 6.15 15.31
N GLU A 74 -15.90 5.56 14.17
CA GLU A 74 -14.95 4.85 13.32
C GLU A 74 -13.94 5.88 12.80
N GLN A 75 -12.76 5.91 13.44
CA GLN A 75 -11.62 6.59 12.85
C GLN A 75 -11.22 5.80 11.62
N GLN A 76 -11.27 6.46 10.46
CA GLN A 76 -10.79 5.86 9.24
C GLN A 76 -9.26 5.74 9.36
N GLU A 77 -8.78 4.52 9.60
CA GLU A 77 -7.36 4.27 9.78
C GLU A 77 -6.60 4.34 8.45
N LYS A 78 -5.29 4.61 8.54
CA LYS A 78 -4.37 4.48 7.40
C LYS A 78 -4.34 3.01 6.97
N GLU A 79 -4.25 2.78 5.66
CA GLU A 79 -4.09 1.44 5.12
C GLU A 79 -2.60 1.14 4.91
N ASP A 80 -2.08 0.16 5.65
CA ASP A 80 -0.70 -0.30 5.53
C ASP A 80 -0.63 -1.52 4.60
N ARG A 81 -0.02 -1.36 3.41
CA ARG A 81 0.23 -2.44 2.45
C ARG A 81 1.70 -2.83 2.42
N ILE A 82 2.00 -4.10 2.68
CA ILE A 82 3.33 -4.65 2.46
C ILE A 82 3.46 -4.99 0.97
N LEU A 83 4.33 -4.27 0.26
CA LEU A 83 4.67 -4.59 -1.13
C LEU A 83 5.74 -5.69 -1.12
N TYR A 84 5.56 -6.71 -1.94
CA TYR A 84 6.51 -7.82 -2.03
C TYR A 84 6.65 -8.33 -3.46
N VAL A 85 7.83 -8.87 -3.78
CA VAL A 85 8.06 -9.64 -5.00
C VAL A 85 7.99 -11.12 -4.70
N TYR A 86 7.54 -11.91 -5.67
CA TYR A 86 7.38 -13.35 -5.53
C TYR A 86 7.77 -14.05 -6.83
N GLN A 87 8.11 -15.33 -6.74
CA GLN A 87 8.36 -16.17 -7.91
C GLN A 87 7.03 -16.66 -8.49
N GLU A 88 6.81 -16.50 -9.80
CA GLU A 88 5.51 -16.80 -10.41
C GLU A 88 5.12 -18.28 -10.29
N ASN A 89 6.11 -19.17 -10.46
CA ASN A 89 5.88 -20.63 -10.38
C ASN A 89 5.77 -21.15 -8.93
N ASP A 90 6.24 -20.38 -7.94
CA ASP A 90 6.12 -20.72 -6.52
C ASP A 90 5.95 -19.44 -5.68
N PRO A 91 4.69 -18.95 -5.51
CA PRO A 91 4.42 -17.73 -4.76
C PRO A 91 4.76 -17.80 -3.27
N SER A 92 5.13 -18.98 -2.73
CA SER A 92 5.64 -19.09 -1.36
C SER A 92 7.03 -18.48 -1.21
N LEU A 93 7.81 -18.48 -2.29
CA LEU A 93 9.10 -17.81 -2.40
C LEU A 93 8.87 -16.33 -2.70
N ARG A 94 9.00 -15.51 -1.65
CA ARG A 94 8.73 -14.07 -1.72
C ARG A 94 9.65 -13.25 -0.83
N HIS A 95 9.84 -11.99 -1.22
CA HIS A 95 10.58 -11.00 -0.45
C HIS A 95 9.79 -9.72 -0.31
N ASP A 96 9.63 -9.28 0.94
CA ASP A 96 9.02 -7.99 1.24
C ASP A 96 9.97 -6.86 0.83
N LEU A 97 9.42 -5.86 0.15
CA LEU A 97 10.17 -4.72 -0.36
C LEU A 97 10.06 -3.50 0.55
N THR A 98 8.83 -3.11 0.89
CA THR A 98 8.55 -1.94 1.72
C THR A 98 7.10 -1.98 2.22
N VAL A 99 6.76 -1.08 3.14
CA VAL A 99 5.38 -0.81 3.53
C VAL A 99 4.94 0.48 2.86
N LEU A 100 3.91 0.39 2.03
CA LEU A 100 3.17 1.51 1.48
C LEU A 100 2.03 1.87 2.43
N VAL A 101 2.17 3.01 3.10
CA VAL A 101 1.15 3.57 4.00
C VAL A 101 0.28 4.52 3.19
N ILE A 102 -1.01 4.24 3.11
CA ILE A 102 -1.99 4.99 2.33
C ILE A 102 -2.87 5.78 3.30
N ASN A 103 -2.98 7.09 3.08
CA ASN A 103 -3.85 7.94 3.88
C ASN A 103 -5.33 7.53 3.68
N PRO A 104 -6.23 7.75 4.65
CA PRO A 104 -7.66 7.53 4.45
C PRO A 104 -8.24 8.22 3.20
N ASN A 105 -7.66 9.32 2.73
CA ASN A 105 -8.13 9.97 1.49
C ASN A 105 -7.40 9.47 0.22
N GLY A 106 -6.66 8.36 0.32
CA GLY A 106 -5.73 7.85 -0.69
C GLY A 106 -4.35 8.49 -0.58
N TYR A 107 -4.28 9.82 -0.74
CA TYR A 107 -3.03 10.59 -0.60
C TYR A 107 -3.01 11.43 0.70
N PRO A 108 -1.82 11.73 1.26
CA PRO A 108 -0.51 11.30 0.78
C PRO A 108 -0.21 9.82 1.06
N CYS A 109 0.59 9.22 0.18
CA CYS A 109 1.17 7.89 0.40
C CYS A 109 2.58 8.03 0.96
N GLU A 110 2.98 7.12 1.86
CA GLU A 110 4.31 7.10 2.46
C GLU A 110 4.94 5.72 2.26
N MET A 111 6.24 5.67 1.95
CA MET A 111 7.00 4.42 1.91
C MET A 111 8.46 4.65 2.32
N ASN A 112 9.13 3.60 2.77
CA ASN A 112 10.57 3.68 3.07
C ASN A 112 11.37 3.00 1.96
N VAL A 113 12.35 3.72 1.40
CA VAL A 113 13.26 3.20 0.37
C VAL A 113 14.70 3.51 0.79
N ASN A 114 15.53 2.48 0.96
CA ASN A 114 16.93 2.61 1.39
C ASN A 114 17.13 3.48 2.64
N GLY A 115 16.23 3.36 3.63
CA GLY A 115 16.27 4.15 4.87
C GLY A 115 15.70 5.56 4.76
N ASN A 116 15.30 6.01 3.56
CA ASN A 116 14.66 7.30 3.36
C ASN A 116 13.14 7.16 3.34
N LYS A 117 12.47 7.97 4.16
CA LYS A 117 11.00 8.11 4.11
C LYS A 117 10.62 8.99 2.92
N LEU A 118 9.91 8.41 1.96
CA LEU A 118 9.40 9.11 0.79
C LEU A 118 7.90 9.36 0.98
N ILE A 119 7.46 10.57 0.66
CA ILE A 119 6.05 11.00 0.75
C ILE A 119 5.60 11.40 -0.65
N ALA A 120 4.44 10.92 -1.08
CA ALA A 120 3.82 11.25 -2.36
C ALA A 120 2.45 11.86 -2.13
N HIS A 121 2.25 13.08 -2.60
CA HIS A 121 0.96 13.79 -2.48
C HIS A 121 0.01 13.51 -3.66
N ASP A 122 0.52 12.87 -4.71
CA ASP A 122 -0.21 12.53 -5.94
C ASP A 122 0.39 11.29 -6.62
N ILE A 123 -0.27 10.86 -7.70
CA ILE A 123 0.09 9.67 -8.47
C ILE A 123 1.48 9.77 -9.13
N THR A 124 1.87 10.96 -9.58
CA THR A 124 3.16 11.20 -10.25
C THR A 124 4.31 11.07 -9.26
N SER A 125 4.17 11.68 -8.09
CA SER A 125 5.13 11.57 -6.99
C SER A 125 5.23 10.12 -6.48
N LEU A 126 4.11 9.39 -6.45
CA LEU A 126 4.09 7.99 -6.06
C LEU A 126 4.84 7.12 -7.09
N ALA A 127 4.63 7.35 -8.38
CA ALA A 127 5.34 6.66 -9.45
C ALA A 127 6.85 6.89 -9.38
N GLU A 128 7.30 8.12 -9.11
CA GLU A 128 8.73 8.42 -8.90
C GLU A 128 9.30 7.73 -7.65
N ASN A 129 8.52 7.63 -6.57
CA ASN A 129 8.94 6.88 -5.38
C ASN A 129 9.06 5.37 -5.66
N ILE A 130 8.12 4.79 -6.40
CA ILE A 130 8.21 3.39 -6.86
C ILE A 130 9.43 3.19 -7.77
N LYS A 131 9.68 4.10 -8.72
CA LYS A 131 10.86 4.05 -9.58
C LYS A 131 12.15 4.02 -8.76
N LYS A 132 12.25 4.86 -7.71
CA LYS A 132 13.39 4.83 -6.77
C LYS A 132 13.53 3.46 -6.09
N LEU A 133 12.42 2.86 -5.64
CA LEU A 133 12.41 1.51 -5.07
C LEU A 133 12.93 0.47 -6.07
N LEU A 134 12.39 0.43 -7.29
CA LEU A 134 12.79 -0.53 -8.33
C LEU A 134 14.23 -0.36 -8.80
N SER A 135 14.75 0.87 -8.78
CA SER A 135 16.14 1.15 -9.14
C SER A 135 17.15 0.87 -8.01
N SER A 136 16.69 0.41 -6.84
CA SER A 136 17.56 0.15 -5.70
C SER A 136 18.33 -1.16 -5.82
N ALA A 137 19.55 -1.20 -5.27
CA ALA A 137 20.32 -2.43 -5.16
C ALA A 137 19.59 -3.51 -4.33
N PHE A 138 18.84 -3.09 -3.31
CA PHE A 138 18.01 -3.98 -2.49
C PHE A 138 16.96 -4.71 -3.33
N PHE A 139 16.19 -3.98 -4.14
CA PHE A 139 15.23 -4.59 -5.07
C PHE A 139 15.91 -5.53 -6.07
N GLY A 140 16.99 -5.06 -6.72
CA GLY A 140 17.71 -5.86 -7.72
C GLY A 140 18.25 -7.17 -7.15
N GLN A 141 18.76 -7.16 -5.92
CA GLN A 141 19.20 -8.37 -5.23
C GLN A 141 18.03 -9.35 -5.00
N LYS A 142 16.87 -8.87 -4.53
CA LYS A 142 15.70 -9.73 -4.25
C LYS A 142 15.12 -10.36 -5.50
N VAL A 143 15.07 -9.61 -6.60
CA VAL A 143 14.65 -10.18 -7.89
C VAL A 143 15.65 -11.23 -8.38
N ARG A 144 16.95 -10.96 -8.29
CA ARG A 144 17.99 -11.92 -8.69
C ARG A 144 17.91 -13.23 -7.89
N GLU A 145 17.76 -13.15 -6.57
CA GLU A 145 17.61 -14.32 -5.69
C GLU A 145 16.42 -15.21 -6.12
N LEU A 146 15.27 -14.59 -6.43
CA LEU A 146 14.09 -15.32 -6.92
C LEU A 146 14.32 -15.95 -8.31
N MET A 147 15.06 -15.28 -9.19
CA MET A 147 15.37 -15.81 -10.52
C MET A 147 16.38 -16.96 -10.50
N GLU A 148 17.38 -16.91 -9.61
CA GLU A 148 18.40 -17.96 -9.47
C GLU A 148 17.82 -19.25 -8.88
N THR A 149 16.80 -19.14 -8.02
CA THR A 149 16.10 -20.28 -7.41
C THR A 149 15.37 -21.15 -8.45
N ILE A 150 15.10 -20.62 -9.66
CA ILE A 150 14.51 -21.38 -10.78
C ILE A 150 15.54 -22.28 -11.49
N SER A 151 16.84 -21.99 -11.35
CA SER A 151 17.90 -22.62 -12.15
C SER A 151 18.52 -23.87 -11.50
N ASN A 152 18.01 -24.29 -10.34
CA ASN A 152 18.41 -25.51 -9.62
C ASN A 152 17.22 -26.48 -9.51
#